data_AF-A0A965M9W4-F1
#
_entry.id   AF-A0A965M9W4-F1
#
_cell.length_a   1.000
_cell.length_b   1.000
_cell.length_c   1.000
_cell.angle_alpha   90.00
_cell.angle_beta   90.00
_cell.angle_gamma   90.00
#
_symmetry.space_group_name_H-M   'P 1'
#
loop_
_entity.id
_entity.type
_entity.pdbx_description
1 polymer ?
#
loop_
_entity_poly.entity_id
_entity_poly.type
_entity_poly.pdbx_seq_one_letter_code
_entity_poly.pdbx_strand_id
1 'polypeptide(L)'
;MEGFNMNMKSNRAVQLTLRKLALATMLGIAFPGISFSAPFGLWINANSTNSYSDASKWIAIDGALTGPGGIPGSGNDAYIFDGTLQVANGGNFNPQQLIMGWENWHVGEFQQTGGNTRTEYWTKVGIAGNQVFNMSGGNYSAADLAVGWINGGRIGTGAVNLSGGTFESRAATFIGLEGATGTVNISGGTFNSGGNSWGSFRIADVGMATGTLNLSGTGVVNAAQYTAVGGWGNGTLNITGGTWNQATGGIVVGDAADLNWTGSG
;
A
#
# COMPACT_ATOMS: atom_id res chain seq x y z
N MET A 1 -7.83 58.04 -1.38
CA MET A 1 -7.51 56.73 -2.00
C MET A 1 -6.18 56.30 -1.43
N GLU A 2 -6.20 55.64 -0.28
CA GLU A 2 -5.00 55.09 0.35
C GLU A 2 -4.83 53.65 -0.13
N GLY A 3 -3.65 53.36 -0.68
CA GLY A 3 -3.32 52.09 -1.31
C GLY A 3 -3.14 50.98 -0.27
N PHE A 4 -3.93 49.92 -0.42
CA PHE A 4 -3.78 48.67 0.31
C PHE A 4 -2.54 47.94 -0.21
N ASN A 5 -1.41 48.07 0.50
CA ASN A 5 -0.16 47.39 0.16
C ASN A 5 -0.03 46.11 1.01
N MET A 6 -0.56 44.99 0.51
CA MET A 6 -0.30 43.67 1.10
C MET A 6 1.11 43.22 0.73
N ASN A 7 2.03 43.50 1.63
CA ASN A 7 3.40 43.01 1.60
C ASN A 7 3.40 41.48 1.76
N MET A 8 3.46 40.74 0.66
CA MET A 8 3.76 39.30 0.64
C MET A 8 5.21 39.07 1.06
N LYS A 9 5.49 39.22 2.36
CA LYS A 9 6.76 38.79 2.95
C LYS A 9 6.57 37.45 3.66
N SER A 10 7.17 36.43 3.03
CA SER A 10 7.69 35.21 3.67
C SER A 10 6.67 34.16 4.13
N ASN A 11 6.16 33.40 3.16
CA ASN A 11 5.52 32.10 3.33
C ASN A 11 6.47 30.99 3.84
N ARG A 12 7.73 31.32 4.18
CA ARG A 12 8.71 30.36 4.74
C ARG A 12 8.52 30.11 6.23
N ALA A 13 8.04 31.10 7.01
CA ALA A 13 7.88 30.96 8.46
C ALA A 13 6.69 30.06 8.82
N VAL A 14 5.57 30.16 8.10
CA VAL A 14 4.38 29.31 8.30
C VAL A 14 4.66 27.85 7.89
N GLN A 15 5.39 27.66 6.78
CA GLN A 15 5.90 26.35 6.36
C GLN A 15 6.89 25.75 7.38
N LEU A 16 7.74 26.55 8.02
CA LEU A 16 8.71 26.06 9.01
C LEU A 16 8.05 25.71 10.36
N THR A 17 6.98 26.41 10.75
CA THR A 17 6.24 26.13 11.99
C THR A 17 5.35 24.88 11.84
N LEU A 18 4.73 24.67 10.66
CA LEU A 18 4.03 23.40 10.34
C LEU A 18 4.99 22.20 10.26
N ARG A 19 6.21 22.40 9.74
CA ARG A 19 7.26 21.35 9.72
C ARG A 19 7.79 21.00 11.11
N LYS A 20 7.80 21.94 12.07
CA LYS A 20 8.25 21.69 13.45
C LYS A 20 7.16 21.08 14.33
N LEU A 21 5.89 21.41 14.08
CA LEU A 21 4.77 20.84 14.86
C LEU A 21 4.48 19.38 14.46
N ALA A 22 4.71 19.00 13.19
CA ALA A 22 4.58 17.62 12.73
C ALA A 22 5.72 16.69 13.19
N LEU A 23 6.89 17.25 13.53
CA LEU A 23 8.07 16.47 13.91
C LEU A 23 8.19 16.30 15.44
N ALA A 24 7.62 17.20 16.24
CA ALA A 24 7.71 17.17 17.70
C ALA A 24 6.76 16.16 18.39
N THR A 25 5.76 15.63 17.68
CA THR A 25 4.84 14.58 18.20
C THR A 25 5.21 13.16 17.75
N MET A 26 6.24 12.99 16.91
CA MET A 26 6.66 11.70 16.34
C MET A 26 7.66 10.92 17.21
N LEU A 27 8.08 11.45 18.36
CA LEU A 27 9.10 10.84 19.22
C LEU A 27 8.48 10.39 20.56
N GLY A 28 7.72 9.29 20.59
CA GLY A 28 7.12 8.88 21.86
C GLY A 28 6.40 7.54 21.98
N ILE A 29 6.32 6.68 20.96
CA ILE A 29 5.70 5.36 21.15
C ILE A 29 6.48 4.30 20.38
N ALA A 30 7.31 3.55 21.09
CA ALA A 30 8.00 2.38 20.58
C ALA A 30 7.02 1.19 20.55
N PHE A 31 6.94 0.50 19.40
CA PHE A 31 6.28 -0.79 19.25
C PHE A 31 7.24 -1.79 18.57
N PRO A 32 7.16 -3.09 18.90
CA PRO A 32 8.03 -4.09 18.30
C PRO A 32 7.54 -4.38 16.87
N GLY A 33 8.31 -3.96 15.87
CA GLY A 33 8.06 -4.32 14.47
C GLY A 33 8.34 -3.21 13.45
N ILE A 34 8.43 -1.96 13.90
CA ILE A 34 8.89 -0.81 13.10
C ILE A 34 10.22 -0.35 13.69
N SER A 35 11.32 -0.83 13.11
CA SER A 35 12.65 -0.30 13.37
C SER A 35 12.76 1.05 12.65
N PHE A 36 12.71 2.15 13.41
CA PHE A 36 13.18 3.46 12.94
C PHE A 36 14.71 3.54 12.84
N SER A 37 15.43 2.41 12.89
CA SER A 37 16.90 2.43 12.79
C SER A 37 17.43 2.60 11.35
N ALA A 38 16.56 2.69 10.34
CA ALA A 38 16.93 2.83 8.94
C ALA A 38 16.45 4.17 8.35
N PRO A 39 17.25 4.84 7.50
CA PRO A 39 16.85 6.08 6.85
C PRO A 39 15.66 5.86 5.93
N PHE A 40 14.69 6.77 5.93
CA PHE A 40 13.50 6.66 5.11
C PHE A 40 13.13 7.99 4.43
N GLY A 41 12.40 7.88 3.31
CA GLY A 41 11.86 9.03 2.60
C GLY A 41 10.40 9.22 2.91
N LEU A 42 10.05 10.45 3.27
CA LEU A 42 8.70 10.84 3.60
C LEU A 42 8.11 11.71 2.50
N TRP A 43 6.93 11.31 2.03
CA TRP A 43 6.10 12.04 1.08
C TRP A 43 4.85 12.59 1.76
N ILE A 44 4.79 13.92 1.84
CA ILE A 44 3.63 14.67 2.32
C ILE A 44 3.41 15.81 1.32
N ASN A 45 2.46 15.62 0.40
CA ASN A 45 2.16 16.65 -0.60
C ASN A 45 0.67 16.71 -0.93
N ALA A 46 -0.14 16.99 0.09
CA ALA A 46 -1.59 17.10 -0.01
C ALA A 46 -2.05 17.95 -1.20
N ASN A 47 -3.13 17.52 -1.86
CA ASN A 47 -3.79 18.21 -2.98
C ASN A 47 -2.96 18.35 -4.27
N SER A 48 -1.87 17.60 -4.42
CA SER A 48 -1.14 17.58 -5.70
C SER A 48 -0.67 16.19 -6.09
N THR A 49 -0.63 15.96 -7.40
CA THR A 49 -0.02 14.78 -8.04
C THR A 49 1.35 15.15 -8.55
N ASN A 50 2.37 14.42 -8.12
CA ASN A 50 3.74 14.68 -8.56
C ASN A 50 4.45 13.37 -8.90
N SER A 51 5.45 13.45 -9.79
CA SER A 51 6.27 12.31 -10.14
C SER A 51 7.11 11.86 -8.94
N TYR A 52 7.26 10.55 -8.76
CA TYR A 52 8.16 9.96 -7.77
C TYR A 52 9.61 10.47 -7.89
N SER A 53 9.98 10.90 -9.11
CA SER A 53 11.33 11.36 -9.44
C SER A 53 11.61 12.82 -9.05
N ASP A 54 10.59 13.55 -8.58
CA ASP A 54 10.80 14.88 -8.00
C ASP A 54 11.39 14.76 -6.59
N ALA A 55 12.71 14.68 -6.53
CA ALA A 55 13.48 14.59 -5.29
C ALA A 55 13.18 15.73 -4.30
N SER A 56 12.71 16.90 -4.77
CA SER A 56 12.39 18.03 -3.90
C SER A 56 11.18 17.78 -3.00
N LYS A 57 10.37 16.76 -3.32
CA LYS A 57 9.19 16.35 -2.56
C LYS A 57 9.50 15.29 -1.51
N TRP A 58 10.64 14.61 -1.62
CA TRP A 58 11.07 13.63 -0.63
C TRP A 58 11.78 14.32 0.53
N ILE A 59 11.29 14.05 1.73
CA ILE A 59 11.94 14.48 2.96
C ILE A 59 12.69 13.28 3.52
N ALA A 60 14.02 13.34 3.50
CA ALA A 60 14.85 12.32 4.15
C ALA A 60 14.75 12.46 5.67
N ILE A 61 14.47 11.36 6.36
CA ILE A 61 14.48 11.27 7.82
C ILE A 61 15.59 10.32 8.24
N ASP A 62 16.36 10.74 9.24
CA ASP A 62 17.44 9.97 9.89
C ASP A 62 18.50 9.40 8.94
N GLY A 63 18.86 10.16 7.90
CA GLY A 63 19.99 9.85 7.02
C GLY A 63 19.82 10.37 5.60
N ALA A 64 20.57 9.78 4.68
CA ALA A 64 20.46 10.07 3.25
C ALA A 64 19.62 9.00 2.55
N LEU A 65 18.89 9.43 1.52
CA LEU A 65 18.20 8.53 0.61
C LEU A 65 19.22 7.98 -0.40
N THR A 66 19.27 6.67 -0.54
CA THR A 66 20.24 5.93 -1.35
C THR A 66 19.85 5.84 -2.82
N GLY A 67 18.63 6.21 -3.17
CA GLY A 67 18.20 6.25 -4.56
C GLY A 67 18.74 7.48 -5.29
N PRO A 68 18.76 7.44 -6.64
CA PRO A 68 19.26 8.54 -7.45
C PRO A 68 18.56 9.87 -7.11
N GLY A 69 19.34 10.95 -7.03
CA GLY A 69 18.82 12.30 -6.85
C GLY A 69 18.19 12.59 -5.48
N GLY A 70 18.27 11.69 -4.50
CA GLY A 70 17.59 11.86 -3.21
C GLY A 70 16.16 11.31 -3.18
N ILE A 71 15.90 10.29 -3.99
CA ILE A 71 14.67 9.49 -3.99
C ILE A 71 14.91 8.24 -3.12
N PRO A 72 13.90 7.67 -2.43
CA PRO A 72 14.06 6.38 -1.74
C PRO A 72 14.54 5.29 -2.70
N GLY A 73 15.63 4.63 -2.33
CA GLY A 73 16.18 3.46 -3.03
C GLY A 73 15.97 2.18 -2.24
N SER A 74 16.61 1.09 -2.67
CA SER A 74 16.37 -0.26 -2.11
C SER A 74 16.80 -0.43 -0.65
N GLY A 75 17.52 0.55 -0.10
CA GLY A 75 17.90 0.61 1.32
C GLY A 75 17.08 1.61 2.15
N ASN A 76 16.01 2.19 1.59
CA ASN A 76 15.14 3.13 2.29
C ASN A 76 13.67 2.75 2.15
N ASP A 77 12.94 2.86 3.24
CA ASP A 77 11.48 2.85 3.18
C ASP A 77 10.97 4.14 2.53
N ALA A 78 9.86 4.02 1.80
CA ALA A 78 9.11 5.13 1.25
C ALA A 78 7.76 5.24 1.96
N TYR A 79 7.53 6.36 2.62
CA TYR A 79 6.27 6.66 3.29
C TYR A 79 5.45 7.65 2.47
N ILE A 80 4.17 7.34 2.22
CA ILE A 80 3.19 8.26 1.63
C ILE A 80 2.12 8.52 2.68
N PHE A 81 2.06 9.75 3.20
CA PHE A 81 1.02 10.13 4.16
C PHE A 81 -0.14 10.80 3.43
N ASP A 82 0.17 11.85 2.67
CA ASP A 82 -0.83 12.66 1.97
C ASP A 82 -0.42 13.00 0.54
N GLY A 83 -1.45 13.15 -0.32
CA GLY A 83 -1.30 13.51 -1.73
C GLY A 83 -0.96 12.32 -2.63
N THR A 84 -0.71 12.59 -3.91
CA THR A 84 -0.50 11.54 -4.91
C THR A 84 0.96 11.46 -5.35
N LEU A 85 1.58 10.30 -5.15
CA LEU A 85 2.85 9.93 -5.75
C LEU A 85 2.62 9.15 -7.05
N GLN A 86 3.19 9.62 -8.16
CA GLN A 86 3.00 9.01 -9.48
C GLN A 86 4.26 8.35 -10.05
N VAL A 87 4.13 7.10 -10.49
CA VAL A 87 5.10 6.39 -11.35
C VAL A 87 4.47 6.21 -12.73
N ALA A 88 5.11 6.75 -13.76
CA ALA A 88 4.62 6.73 -15.14
C ALA A 88 5.59 5.95 -16.06
N ASN A 89 5.28 5.90 -17.36
CA ASN A 89 6.12 5.23 -18.36
C ASN A 89 7.60 5.64 -18.28
N GLY A 90 8.50 4.65 -18.31
CA GLY A 90 9.95 4.83 -18.14
C GLY A 90 10.40 5.03 -16.69
N GLY A 91 9.46 5.16 -15.74
CA GLY A 91 9.73 5.23 -14.31
C GLY A 91 10.32 3.94 -13.76
N ASN A 92 11.18 4.08 -12.76
CA ASN A 92 11.80 2.99 -12.02
C ASN A 92 11.94 3.41 -10.54
N PHE A 93 11.03 2.94 -9.69
CA PHE A 93 10.98 3.28 -8.27
C PHE A 93 11.18 2.03 -7.41
N ASN A 94 12.29 1.92 -6.68
CA ASN A 94 12.61 0.69 -5.96
C ASN A 94 12.94 0.96 -4.49
N PRO A 95 11.97 1.40 -3.67
CA PRO A 95 12.19 1.54 -2.24
C PRO A 95 12.30 0.16 -1.57
N GLN A 96 12.87 0.10 -0.38
CA GLN A 96 12.88 -1.11 0.45
C GLN A 96 11.46 -1.57 0.78
N GLN A 97 10.62 -0.63 1.23
CA GLN A 97 9.20 -0.80 1.49
C GLN A 97 8.42 0.38 0.93
N LEU A 98 7.15 0.15 0.60
CA LEU A 98 6.20 1.22 0.36
C LEU A 98 5.16 1.18 1.48
N ILE A 99 5.06 2.24 2.28
CA ILE A 99 4.17 2.31 3.42
C ILE A 99 3.26 3.52 3.24
N MET A 100 1.97 3.26 3.14
CA MET A 100 0.95 4.29 2.91
C MET A 100 0.10 4.47 4.15
N GLY A 101 0.05 5.70 4.66
CA GLY A 101 -0.64 6.07 5.88
C GLY A 101 0.24 5.93 7.14
N TRP A 102 -0.14 6.67 8.18
CA TRP A 102 0.49 6.58 9.51
C TRP A 102 -0.46 7.01 10.62
N GLU A 103 -1.28 8.02 10.36
CA GLU A 103 -2.33 8.53 11.24
C GLU A 103 -3.72 8.30 10.61
N ASN A 104 -4.77 8.27 11.45
CA ASN A 104 -6.14 8.03 11.00
C ASN A 104 -6.66 9.07 10.00
N TRP A 105 -6.11 10.27 9.99
CA TRP A 105 -6.51 11.36 9.09
C TRP A 105 -5.69 11.42 7.80
N HIS A 106 -4.67 10.58 7.63
CA HIS A 106 -3.83 10.59 6.42
C HIS A 106 -4.63 10.08 5.22
N VAL A 107 -4.54 10.83 4.12
CA VAL A 107 -5.18 10.49 2.84
C VAL A 107 -4.19 10.63 1.70
N GLY A 108 -3.66 9.49 1.26
CA GLY A 108 -2.62 9.41 0.24
C GLY A 108 -2.99 8.47 -0.90
N GLU A 109 -2.30 8.69 -2.02
CA GLU A 109 -2.47 7.91 -3.23
C GLU A 109 -1.11 7.53 -3.83
N PHE A 110 -0.98 6.27 -4.25
CA PHE A 110 0.08 5.81 -5.13
C PHE A 110 -0.52 5.49 -6.49
N GLN A 111 -0.06 6.17 -7.53
CA GLN A 111 -0.58 6.02 -8.88
C GLN A 111 0.50 5.48 -9.82
N GLN A 112 0.28 4.29 -10.36
CA GLN A 112 1.16 3.71 -11.37
C GLN A 112 0.45 3.55 -12.71
N THR A 113 0.87 4.34 -13.70
CA THR A 113 0.34 4.29 -15.07
C THR A 113 1.30 3.60 -16.04
N GLY A 114 2.51 3.28 -15.59
CA GLY A 114 3.59 2.68 -16.38
C GLY A 114 4.85 2.47 -15.55
N GLY A 115 5.95 2.07 -16.19
CA GLY A 115 7.24 1.87 -15.53
C GLY A 115 7.31 0.63 -14.67
N ASN A 116 8.33 0.56 -13.81
CA ASN A 116 8.58 -0.54 -12.88
C ASN A 116 8.67 -0.01 -11.45
N THR A 117 7.99 -0.68 -10.52
CA THR A 117 8.17 -0.46 -9.09
C THR A 117 8.43 -1.80 -8.40
N ARG A 118 9.42 -1.84 -7.51
CA ARG A 118 9.71 -3.03 -6.72
C ARG A 118 9.97 -2.67 -5.27
N THR A 119 9.26 -3.32 -4.35
CA THR A 119 9.57 -3.28 -2.92
C THR A 119 10.22 -4.60 -2.53
N GLU A 120 11.28 -4.54 -1.72
CA GLU A 120 11.99 -5.76 -1.29
C GLU A 120 11.26 -6.50 -0.18
N TYR A 121 10.50 -5.78 0.63
CA TYR A 121 9.66 -6.35 1.68
C TYR A 121 8.20 -5.99 1.43
N TRP A 122 7.60 -5.25 2.35
CA TRP A 122 6.18 -4.98 2.34
C TRP A 122 5.81 -3.81 1.43
N THR A 123 4.70 -3.98 0.74
CA THR A 123 3.84 -2.86 0.35
C THR A 123 2.63 -2.85 1.26
N LYS A 124 2.43 -1.75 1.99
CA LYS A 124 1.33 -1.57 2.95
C LYS A 124 0.46 -0.42 2.48
N VAL A 125 -0.75 -0.73 2.02
CA VAL A 125 -1.73 0.25 1.57
C VAL A 125 -2.73 0.45 2.68
N GLY A 126 -2.68 1.60 3.36
CA GLY A 126 -3.58 1.89 4.48
C GLY A 126 -3.19 1.11 5.73
N ILE A 127 -1.97 1.32 6.22
CA ILE A 127 -1.58 0.88 7.57
C ILE A 127 -2.25 1.75 8.66
N ALA A 128 -2.69 2.94 8.27
CA ALA A 128 -3.58 3.85 9.00
C ALA A 128 -4.20 4.82 7.99
N GLY A 129 -5.32 5.46 8.35
CA GLY A 129 -6.01 6.40 7.48
C GLY A 129 -6.54 5.77 6.20
N ASN A 130 -6.92 6.59 5.21
CA ASN A 130 -7.56 6.14 3.97
C ASN A 130 -6.58 6.26 2.81
N GLN A 131 -6.10 5.13 2.29
CA GLN A 131 -5.01 5.12 1.31
C GLN A 131 -5.40 4.33 0.07
N VAL A 132 -5.05 4.85 -1.10
CA VAL A 132 -5.44 4.27 -2.39
C VAL A 132 -4.22 4.00 -3.27
N PHE A 133 -4.08 2.78 -3.73
CA PHE A 133 -3.16 2.41 -4.80
C PHE A 133 -3.95 2.25 -6.09
N ASN A 134 -3.67 3.06 -7.11
CA ASN A 134 -4.21 2.90 -8.45
C ASN A 134 -3.15 2.41 -9.44
N MET A 135 -3.41 1.30 -10.13
CA MET A 135 -2.54 0.75 -11.17
C MET A 135 -3.30 0.55 -12.49
N SER A 136 -2.87 1.25 -13.53
CA SER A 136 -3.42 1.09 -14.89
C SER A 136 -2.38 0.62 -15.91
N GLY A 137 -1.11 0.51 -15.53
CA GLY A 137 -0.04 0.03 -16.40
C GLY A 137 1.29 -0.21 -15.67
N GLY A 138 2.27 -0.75 -16.39
CA GLY A 138 3.61 -1.06 -15.86
C GLY A 138 3.67 -2.38 -15.08
N ASN A 139 4.78 -2.58 -14.37
CA ASN A 139 5.01 -3.72 -13.49
C ASN A 139 5.19 -3.27 -12.05
N TYR A 140 4.53 -3.94 -11.11
CA TYR A 140 4.73 -3.72 -9.68
C TYR A 140 5.03 -5.06 -9.02
N SER A 141 6.07 -5.13 -8.18
CA SER A 141 6.44 -6.36 -7.48
C SER A 141 6.77 -6.10 -6.00
N ALA A 142 5.91 -6.56 -5.10
CA ALA A 142 6.14 -6.57 -3.65
C ALA A 142 6.57 -7.96 -3.18
N ALA A 143 7.26 -8.05 -2.03
CA ALA A 143 7.37 -9.35 -1.37
C ALA A 143 5.99 -9.74 -0.81
N ASP A 144 5.51 -9.01 0.19
CA ASP A 144 4.17 -9.16 0.73
C ASP A 144 3.34 -7.89 0.49
N LEU A 145 2.05 -8.06 0.23
CA LEU A 145 1.08 -6.98 0.13
C LEU A 145 0.14 -7.02 1.33
N ALA A 146 -0.02 -5.90 2.02
CA ALA A 146 -1.10 -5.68 2.98
C ALA A 146 -1.99 -4.52 2.51
N VAL A 147 -3.30 -4.76 2.44
CA VAL A 147 -4.30 -3.75 2.09
C VAL A 147 -5.26 -3.63 3.26
N GLY A 148 -5.20 -2.50 3.97
CA GLY A 148 -5.87 -2.32 5.25
C GLY A 148 -5.17 -3.08 6.37
N TRP A 149 -4.50 -2.36 7.26
CA TRP A 149 -3.87 -2.90 8.48
C TRP A 149 -3.95 -1.88 9.62
N ILE A 150 -3.34 -2.18 10.76
CA ILE A 150 -3.35 -1.37 11.97
C ILE A 150 -1.94 -0.87 12.28
N ASN A 151 -1.86 0.33 12.84
CA ASN A 151 -0.61 0.93 13.32
C ASN A 151 -0.77 1.40 14.77
N GLY A 152 -0.45 0.52 15.73
CA GLY A 152 -0.48 0.87 17.16
C GLY A 152 -1.85 1.42 17.62
N GLY A 153 -2.94 0.77 17.22
CA GLY A 153 -4.32 1.17 17.53
C GLY A 153 -4.98 2.12 16.51
N ARG A 154 -4.22 2.59 15.52
CA ARG A 154 -4.76 3.34 14.37
C ARG A 154 -5.27 2.36 13.33
N ILE A 155 -6.50 2.55 12.88
CA ILE A 155 -7.19 1.61 11.99
C ILE A 155 -7.05 2.13 10.57
N GLY A 156 -6.43 1.33 9.70
CA GLY A 156 -6.26 1.66 8.30
C GLY A 156 -7.40 1.18 7.43
N THR A 157 -7.68 1.97 6.39
CA THR A 157 -8.50 1.58 5.25
C THR A 157 -7.64 1.66 3.99
N GLY A 158 -7.37 0.50 3.40
CA GLY A 158 -6.61 0.39 2.16
C GLY A 158 -7.49 0.03 0.98
N ALA A 159 -7.21 0.62 -0.18
CA ALA A 159 -7.79 0.21 -1.45
C ALA A 159 -6.69 0.03 -2.51
N VAL A 160 -6.71 -1.10 -3.23
CA VAL A 160 -5.91 -1.32 -4.44
C VAL A 160 -6.85 -1.46 -5.62
N ASN A 161 -6.64 -0.69 -6.68
CA ASN A 161 -7.41 -0.75 -7.91
C ASN A 161 -6.48 -1.08 -9.08
N LEU A 162 -6.65 -2.26 -9.66
CA LEU A 162 -5.88 -2.75 -10.81
C LEU A 162 -6.78 -2.81 -12.04
N SER A 163 -6.52 -1.92 -13.00
CA SER A 163 -7.21 -1.87 -14.30
C SER A 163 -6.31 -2.23 -15.48
N GLY A 164 -5.00 -2.37 -15.26
CA GLY A 164 -4.02 -2.75 -16.28
C GLY A 164 -2.63 -2.98 -15.70
N GLY A 165 -1.70 -3.49 -16.52
CA GLY A 165 -0.34 -3.84 -16.11
C GLY A 165 -0.25 -5.19 -15.38
N THR A 166 0.89 -5.43 -14.74
CA THR A 166 1.17 -6.64 -13.96
C THR A 166 1.56 -6.30 -12.53
N PHE A 167 0.72 -6.71 -11.57
CA PHE A 167 1.03 -6.64 -10.15
C PHE A 167 1.46 -8.02 -9.66
N GLU A 168 2.53 -8.07 -8.88
CA GLU A 168 3.02 -9.28 -8.23
C GLU A 168 3.17 -9.05 -6.72
N SER A 169 2.54 -9.92 -5.94
CA SER A 169 2.89 -10.20 -4.55
C SER A 169 3.66 -11.51 -4.55
N ARG A 170 4.98 -11.47 -4.36
CA ARG A 170 5.84 -12.66 -4.48
C ARG A 170 5.56 -13.69 -3.38
N ALA A 171 5.12 -13.22 -2.22
CA ALA A 171 4.68 -13.99 -1.07
C ALA A 171 3.16 -13.78 -0.86
N ALA A 172 2.68 -13.54 0.36
CA ALA A 172 1.25 -13.51 0.64
C ALA A 172 0.61 -12.12 0.41
N THR A 173 -0.65 -12.13 -0.02
CA THR A 173 -1.50 -10.94 -0.08
C THR A 173 -2.54 -10.97 1.04
N PHE A 174 -2.53 -9.94 1.89
CA PHE A 174 -3.46 -9.76 3.01
C PHE A 174 -4.42 -8.62 2.68
N ILE A 175 -5.73 -8.87 2.82
CA ILE A 175 -6.79 -7.92 2.51
C ILE A 175 -7.70 -7.82 3.72
N GLY A 176 -7.56 -6.72 4.48
CA GLY A 176 -8.15 -6.57 5.80
C GLY A 176 -7.41 -7.41 6.83
N LEU A 177 -6.52 -6.78 7.60
CA LEU A 177 -5.69 -7.43 8.60
C LEU A 177 -5.90 -6.82 10.00
N GLU A 178 -6.07 -7.67 11.01
CA GLU A 178 -6.07 -7.27 12.45
C GLU A 178 -7.11 -6.19 12.82
N GLY A 179 -8.31 -6.24 12.24
CA GLY A 179 -9.39 -5.28 12.50
C GLY A 179 -9.50 -4.13 11.50
N ALA A 180 -8.57 -4.04 10.55
CA ALA A 180 -8.58 -3.03 9.50
C ALA A 180 -9.49 -3.40 8.32
N THR A 181 -9.69 -2.44 7.40
CA THR A 181 -10.50 -2.62 6.20
C THR A 181 -9.65 -2.61 4.94
N GLY A 182 -9.68 -3.69 4.17
CA GLY A 182 -8.98 -3.82 2.90
C GLY A 182 -9.92 -4.07 1.73
N THR A 183 -9.70 -3.36 0.62
CA THR A 183 -10.39 -3.64 -0.66
C THR A 183 -9.39 -3.78 -1.80
N VAL A 184 -9.50 -4.86 -2.57
CA VAL A 184 -8.75 -5.05 -3.82
C VAL A 184 -9.74 -5.20 -4.96
N ASN A 185 -9.65 -4.30 -5.95
CA ASN A 185 -10.48 -4.32 -7.14
C ASN A 185 -9.61 -4.63 -8.36
N ILE A 186 -9.96 -5.67 -9.11
CA ILE A 186 -9.23 -6.10 -10.30
C ILE A 186 -10.24 -6.15 -11.46
N SER A 187 -10.15 -5.18 -12.35
CA SER A 187 -11.02 -5.05 -13.53
C SER A 187 -10.28 -5.29 -14.86
N GLY A 188 -8.94 -5.26 -14.83
CA GLY A 188 -8.04 -5.54 -15.93
C GLY A 188 -6.64 -5.86 -15.44
N GLY A 189 -5.71 -6.14 -16.37
CA GLY A 189 -4.33 -6.51 -16.02
C GLY A 189 -4.20 -7.90 -15.40
N THR A 190 -3.04 -8.16 -14.80
CA THR A 190 -2.72 -9.44 -14.15
C THR A 190 -2.22 -9.22 -12.73
N PHE A 191 -2.85 -9.89 -11.76
CA PHE A 191 -2.39 -9.97 -10.38
C PHE A 191 -1.82 -11.37 -10.12
N ASN A 192 -0.52 -11.47 -9.83
CA ASN A 192 0.15 -12.70 -9.43
C ASN A 192 0.35 -12.70 -7.91
N SER A 193 -0.15 -13.72 -7.22
CA SER A 193 0.16 -13.94 -5.80
C SER A 193 0.88 -15.29 -5.62
N GLY A 194 2.19 -15.23 -5.36
CA GLY A 194 3.07 -16.39 -5.25
C GLY A 194 2.84 -17.22 -3.98
N GLY A 195 2.36 -16.57 -2.92
CA GLY A 195 2.06 -17.20 -1.64
C GLY A 195 3.30 -17.66 -0.85
N ASN A 196 3.08 -17.92 0.42
CA ASN A 196 4.07 -18.50 1.34
C ASN A 196 3.35 -19.48 2.29
N SER A 197 3.85 -19.75 3.49
CA SER A 197 3.16 -20.63 4.46
C SER A 197 1.72 -20.18 4.82
N TRP A 198 1.36 -18.93 4.54
CA TRP A 198 0.02 -18.38 4.71
C TRP A 198 -0.91 -18.59 3.50
N GLY A 199 -0.42 -19.17 2.40
CA GLY A 199 -1.14 -19.24 1.13
C GLY A 199 -0.93 -17.99 0.27
N SER A 200 -1.70 -17.88 -0.82
CA SER A 200 -1.61 -16.74 -1.75
C SER A 200 -2.42 -15.53 -1.28
N PHE A 201 -3.65 -15.76 -0.82
CA PHE A 201 -4.55 -14.69 -0.41
C PHE A 201 -5.15 -14.99 0.96
N ARG A 202 -5.20 -13.94 1.80
CA ARG A 202 -5.86 -13.91 3.10
C ARG A 202 -6.84 -12.75 3.12
N ILE A 203 -8.11 -13.04 2.83
CA ILE A 203 -9.16 -12.03 2.76
C ILE A 203 -9.92 -12.05 4.09
N ALA A 204 -9.63 -11.07 4.96
CA ALA A 204 -10.16 -10.96 6.32
C ALA A 204 -9.99 -12.23 7.17
N ASP A 205 -8.98 -13.03 6.87
CA ASP A 205 -8.79 -14.30 7.55
C ASP A 205 -8.13 -14.11 8.94
N VAL A 206 -7.36 -13.05 9.12
CA VAL A 206 -6.58 -12.79 10.33
C VAL A 206 -7.15 -11.60 11.12
N GLY A 207 -7.59 -11.87 12.34
CA GLY A 207 -8.22 -10.89 13.23
C GLY A 207 -9.66 -10.54 12.83
N MET A 208 -10.33 -9.69 13.63
CA MET A 208 -11.71 -9.24 13.38
C MET A 208 -11.77 -8.19 12.25
N ALA A 209 -11.13 -8.45 11.12
CA ALA A 209 -10.96 -7.52 10.00
C ALA A 209 -12.13 -7.57 9.00
N THR A 210 -12.14 -6.62 8.07
CA THR A 210 -13.03 -6.65 6.89
C THR A 210 -12.18 -6.60 5.62
N GLY A 211 -12.38 -7.56 4.72
CA GLY A 211 -11.55 -7.75 3.54
C GLY A 211 -12.42 -8.07 2.35
N THR A 212 -12.21 -7.38 1.24
CA THR A 212 -12.96 -7.61 -0.01
C THR A 212 -12.01 -7.69 -1.19
N LEU A 213 -12.12 -8.77 -1.98
CA LEU A 213 -11.54 -8.86 -3.31
C LEU A 213 -12.66 -8.90 -4.35
N ASN A 214 -12.61 -8.00 -5.33
CA ASN A 214 -13.52 -7.97 -6.47
C ASN A 214 -12.74 -8.25 -7.75
N LEU A 215 -13.09 -9.33 -8.44
CA LEU A 215 -12.58 -9.68 -9.77
C LEU A 215 -13.69 -9.50 -10.81
N SER A 216 -13.39 -8.73 -11.85
CA SER A 216 -14.35 -8.33 -12.89
C SER A 216 -13.66 -8.06 -14.23
N GLY A 217 -14.46 -7.77 -15.26
CA GLY A 217 -13.94 -7.33 -16.56
C GLY A 217 -13.02 -8.37 -17.23
N THR A 218 -11.82 -7.94 -17.59
CA THR A 218 -10.78 -8.77 -18.21
C THR A 218 -9.61 -9.07 -17.27
N GLY A 219 -9.77 -8.76 -15.98
CA GLY A 219 -8.74 -9.00 -14.97
C GLY A 219 -8.37 -10.47 -14.86
N VAL A 220 -7.09 -10.74 -14.61
CA VAL A 220 -6.57 -12.09 -14.36
C VAL A 220 -5.94 -12.14 -12.97
N VAL A 221 -6.33 -13.13 -12.17
CA VAL A 221 -5.69 -13.45 -10.89
C VAL A 221 -5.03 -14.82 -11.02
N ASN A 222 -3.73 -14.89 -10.69
CA ASN A 222 -2.99 -16.13 -10.58
C ASN A 222 -2.63 -16.35 -9.10
N ALA A 223 -3.31 -17.28 -8.45
CA ALA A 223 -3.04 -17.70 -7.08
C ALA A 223 -2.22 -18.99 -7.10
N ALA A 224 -0.95 -18.92 -6.72
CA ALA A 224 -0.07 -20.08 -6.73
C ALA A 224 -0.42 -21.12 -5.64
N GLN A 225 -0.92 -20.68 -4.50
CA GLN A 225 -1.32 -21.48 -3.34
C GLN A 225 -2.75 -21.14 -2.90
N TYR A 226 -3.26 -21.85 -1.90
CA TYR A 226 -4.64 -21.68 -1.43
C TYR A 226 -4.99 -20.22 -1.08
N THR A 227 -6.27 -19.92 -1.18
CA THR A 227 -6.87 -18.63 -0.84
C THR A 227 -7.88 -18.83 0.28
N ALA A 228 -7.74 -18.07 1.37
CA ALA A 228 -8.71 -18.07 2.46
C ALA A 228 -9.59 -16.81 2.38
N VAL A 229 -10.90 -17.02 2.46
CA VAL A 229 -11.94 -15.99 2.38
C VAL A 229 -12.79 -16.03 3.63
N GLY A 230 -12.52 -15.11 4.54
CA GLY A 230 -13.06 -15.19 5.88
C GLY A 230 -12.42 -16.35 6.65
N GLY A 231 -12.35 -16.16 7.95
CA GLY A 231 -11.73 -17.07 8.90
C GLY A 231 -12.10 -16.56 10.28
N TRP A 232 -11.37 -15.52 10.71
CA TRP A 232 -11.71 -14.77 11.93
C TRP A 232 -12.49 -13.47 11.66
N GLY A 233 -12.41 -12.93 10.44
CA GLY A 233 -13.07 -11.69 10.03
C GLY A 233 -14.09 -11.87 8.91
N ASN A 234 -14.59 -10.74 8.42
CA ASN A 234 -15.60 -10.67 7.37
C ASN A 234 -14.93 -10.59 5.99
N GLY A 235 -14.66 -11.75 5.41
CA GLY A 235 -14.03 -11.86 4.09
C GLY A 235 -15.05 -11.99 2.98
N THR A 236 -14.85 -11.26 1.89
CA THR A 236 -15.70 -11.33 0.70
C THR A 236 -14.84 -11.49 -0.55
N LEU A 237 -15.15 -12.49 -1.36
CA LEU A 237 -14.58 -12.69 -2.70
C LEU A 237 -15.71 -12.62 -3.72
N ASN A 238 -15.72 -11.59 -4.56
CA ASN A 238 -16.70 -11.42 -5.63
C ASN A 238 -16.03 -11.66 -6.98
N ILE A 239 -16.59 -12.56 -7.79
CA ILE A 239 -16.13 -12.82 -9.15
C ILE A 239 -17.32 -12.64 -10.10
N THR A 240 -17.34 -11.52 -10.82
CA THR A 240 -18.41 -11.18 -11.79
C THR A 240 -17.92 -11.19 -13.24
N GLY A 241 -16.61 -11.38 -13.43
CA GLY A 241 -15.93 -11.49 -14.72
C GLY A 241 -14.45 -11.81 -14.50
N GLY A 242 -13.63 -11.74 -15.55
CA GLY A 242 -12.20 -12.05 -15.48
C GLY A 242 -11.86 -13.53 -15.44
N THR A 243 -10.64 -13.85 -15.01
CA THR A 243 -10.13 -15.23 -14.89
C THR A 243 -9.40 -15.42 -13.57
N TRP A 244 -9.81 -16.42 -12.79
CA TRP A 244 -9.11 -16.86 -11.59
C TRP A 244 -8.39 -18.18 -11.88
N ASN A 245 -7.06 -18.17 -11.82
CA ASN A 245 -6.22 -19.36 -11.99
C ASN A 245 -5.69 -19.78 -10.62
N GLN A 246 -6.21 -20.89 -10.10
CA GLN A 246 -5.73 -21.52 -8.88
C GLN A 246 -4.73 -22.62 -9.24
N ALA A 247 -3.46 -22.46 -8.88
CA ALA A 247 -2.42 -23.45 -9.25
C ALA A 247 -2.36 -24.65 -8.29
N THR A 248 -2.34 -24.39 -6.98
CA THR A 248 -2.35 -25.43 -5.95
C THR A 248 -3.28 -25.06 -4.79
N GLY A 249 -3.83 -26.05 -4.08
CA GLY A 249 -4.86 -25.81 -3.06
C GLY A 249 -6.22 -25.44 -3.66
N GLY A 250 -7.01 -24.68 -2.91
CA GLY A 250 -8.34 -24.22 -3.32
C GLY A 250 -8.69 -22.85 -2.74
N ILE A 251 -9.92 -22.40 -3.04
CA ILE A 251 -10.54 -21.27 -2.33
C ILE A 251 -11.30 -21.87 -1.14
N VAL A 252 -10.92 -21.44 0.05
CA VAL A 252 -11.54 -21.83 1.32
C VAL A 252 -12.37 -20.66 1.80
N VAL A 253 -13.62 -20.91 2.19
CA VAL A 253 -14.51 -19.88 2.73
C VAL A 253 -14.82 -20.21 4.19
N GLY A 254 -14.43 -19.32 5.11
CA GLY A 254 -14.52 -19.54 6.56
C GLY A 254 -13.33 -20.30 7.15
N ASP A 255 -13.44 -20.65 8.44
CA ASP A 255 -12.37 -21.29 9.21
C ASP A 255 -12.07 -22.71 8.70
N ALA A 256 -10.94 -22.87 8.00
CA ALA A 256 -10.33 -24.18 7.77
C ALA A 256 -9.52 -24.60 9.01
N ALA A 257 -10.23 -24.96 10.08
CA ALA A 257 -9.62 -25.62 11.23
C ALA A 257 -8.95 -26.96 10.86
N ASP A 258 -9.27 -27.52 9.68
CA ASP A 258 -8.65 -28.73 9.12
C ASP A 258 -8.28 -28.54 7.63
N LEU A 259 -6.96 -28.51 7.35
CA LEU A 259 -6.40 -28.44 6.00
C LEU A 259 -6.44 -29.79 5.26
N ASN A 260 -6.95 -30.86 5.87
CA ASN A 260 -7.21 -32.17 5.22
C ASN A 260 -8.57 -32.22 4.54
N TRP A 261 -9.29 -31.10 4.40
CA TRP A 261 -10.59 -31.08 3.75
C TRP A 261 -10.46 -31.39 2.25
N THR A 262 -10.88 -32.59 1.85
CA THR A 262 -10.98 -33.05 0.46
C THR A 262 -12.40 -32.90 -0.12
N GLY A 263 -13.22 -32.01 0.44
CA GLY A 263 -14.59 -31.82 0.00
C GLY A 263 -14.69 -31.05 -1.32
N SER A 264 -15.50 -31.56 -2.25
CA SER A 264 -16.01 -30.78 -3.39
C SER A 264 -17.23 -29.98 -2.93
N GLY A 265 -17.23 -28.67 -3.21
CA GLY A 265 -18.43 -27.84 -3.15
C GLY A 265 -19.43 -28.14 -4.26
#